data_AF-A0A960B0S0-F1
#
_entry.id   AF-A0A960B0S0-F1
#
_cell.length_a   1.000
_cell.length_b   1.000
_cell.length_c   1.000
_cell.angle_alpha   90.00
_cell.angle_beta   90.00
_cell.angle_gamma   90.00
#
_symmetry.space_group_name_H-M   'P 1'
#
loop_
_entity.id
_entity.type
_entity.pdbx_description
1 polymer ?
#
loop_
_entity_poly.entity_id
_entity_poly.type
_entity_poly.pdbx_seq_one_letter_code
_entity_poly.pdbx_strand_id
1 'polypeptide(L)'
;MTSDDALRALLRDLLAPGSSANSALDRLLADYATYHLVFVVLAGALVLGLLGAGGSLLRRSRRMRTGPGAAHPSARRTSFGLGLGCVGTAALFAVLVAANAGNALDPRQGFGGAVAEIRPSVVGTTRAAEQDAFAGWLRSGGERLPARVRGVVERRVAWQAPKAVGSALLFGVSVWLTVRLWRRLIEPDRALVGRRARLSAAVASSGASLVLMAMTIGNTQGAVAPLAATLLYG
;
A
#
# COMPACT_ATOMS: atom_id res chain seq x y z
N MET A 1 -1.49 -29.35 -22.19
CA MET A 1 -1.63 -28.04 -21.52
C MET A 1 -1.63 -28.27 -20.03
N THR A 2 -0.77 -27.58 -19.28
CA THR A 2 -0.91 -27.54 -17.82
C THR A 2 -2.19 -26.75 -17.47
N SER A 3 -2.77 -26.98 -16.29
CA SER A 3 -3.94 -26.23 -15.79
C SER A 3 -3.73 -24.72 -15.81
N ASP A 4 -2.47 -24.28 -15.72
CA ASP A 4 -2.06 -22.88 -15.63
C ASP A 4 -2.30 -22.08 -16.91
N ASP A 5 -1.97 -22.69 -18.04
CA ASP A 5 -2.18 -22.07 -19.34
C ASP A 5 -3.68 -21.92 -19.59
N ALA A 6 -4.51 -22.82 -19.06
CA ALA A 6 -5.95 -22.76 -19.21
C ALA A 6 -6.58 -21.57 -18.46
N LEU A 7 -6.20 -21.31 -17.21
CA LEU A 7 -6.74 -20.17 -16.45
C LEU A 7 -6.27 -18.83 -17.03
N ARG A 8 -4.99 -18.70 -17.37
CA ARG A 8 -4.48 -17.46 -17.98
C ARG A 8 -5.09 -17.22 -19.37
N ALA A 9 -5.21 -18.26 -20.19
CA ALA A 9 -5.87 -18.14 -21.50
C ALA A 9 -7.34 -17.73 -21.37
N LEU A 10 -8.08 -18.36 -20.45
CA LEU A 10 -9.46 -17.99 -20.15
C LEU A 10 -9.57 -16.52 -19.73
N LEU A 11 -8.71 -16.04 -18.82
CA LEU A 11 -8.75 -14.65 -18.39
C LEU A 11 -8.45 -13.68 -19.54
N ARG A 12 -7.48 -14.00 -20.40
CA ARG A 12 -7.17 -13.17 -21.58
C ARG A 12 -8.36 -13.11 -22.54
N ASP A 13 -9.03 -14.24 -22.77
CA ASP A 13 -10.23 -14.31 -23.62
C ASP A 13 -11.38 -13.49 -23.02
N LEU A 14 -11.66 -13.65 -21.72
CA LEU A 14 -12.71 -12.89 -21.04
C LEU A 14 -12.40 -11.39 -20.95
N LEU A 15 -11.13 -10.98 -20.92
CA LEU A 15 -10.70 -9.58 -20.92
C LEU A 15 -10.62 -8.97 -22.33
N ALA A 16 -10.69 -9.78 -23.38
CA ALA A 16 -10.59 -9.29 -24.74
C ALA A 16 -11.77 -8.35 -25.08
N PRO A 17 -11.53 -7.28 -25.86
CA PRO A 17 -12.61 -6.43 -26.34
C PRO A 17 -13.67 -7.25 -27.08
N GLY A 18 -14.95 -7.05 -26.74
CA GLY A 18 -16.07 -7.77 -27.34
C GLY A 18 -16.41 -9.12 -26.71
N SER A 19 -15.74 -9.50 -25.62
CA SER A 19 -16.15 -10.66 -24.82
C SER A 19 -17.59 -10.49 -24.28
N SER A 20 -18.29 -11.61 -24.13
CA SER A 20 -19.65 -11.61 -23.56
C SER A 20 -19.63 -11.19 -22.08
N ALA A 21 -20.73 -10.58 -21.63
CA ALA A 21 -20.87 -10.16 -20.23
C ALA A 21 -20.67 -11.35 -19.28
N ASN A 22 -19.83 -11.17 -18.27
CA ASN A 22 -19.46 -12.23 -17.34
C ASN A 22 -19.43 -11.69 -15.90
N SER A 23 -20.48 -11.98 -15.14
CA SER A 23 -20.64 -11.46 -13.77
C SER A 23 -19.56 -11.97 -12.80
N ALA A 24 -18.99 -13.16 -13.05
CA ALA A 24 -17.85 -13.66 -12.29
C ALA A 24 -16.61 -12.78 -12.50
N LEU A 25 -16.29 -12.45 -13.77
CA LEU A 25 -15.19 -11.54 -14.09
C LEU A 25 -15.45 -10.14 -13.53
N ASP A 26 -16.66 -9.59 -13.69
CA ASP A 26 -16.97 -8.24 -13.19
C ASP A 26 -16.81 -8.15 -11.66
N ARG A 27 -17.20 -9.21 -10.93
CA ARG A 27 -16.95 -9.31 -9.48
C ARG A 27 -15.45 -9.35 -9.15
N LEU A 28 -14.66 -10.09 -9.91
CA LEU A 28 -13.21 -10.16 -9.74
C LEU A 28 -12.54 -8.79 -10.01
N LEU A 29 -13.00 -8.08 -11.05
CA LEU A 29 -12.52 -6.74 -11.40
C LEU A 29 -12.92 -5.69 -10.35
N ALA A 30 -14.13 -5.78 -9.80
CA ALA A 30 -14.57 -4.91 -8.70
C ALA A 30 -13.72 -5.11 -7.44
N ASP A 31 -13.37 -6.35 -7.10
CA ASP A 31 -12.45 -6.64 -6.01
C ASP A 31 -11.04 -6.11 -6.30
N TYR A 32 -10.52 -6.29 -7.52
CA TYR A 32 -9.24 -5.71 -7.95
C TYR A 32 -9.23 -4.17 -7.89
N ALA A 33 -10.30 -3.51 -8.32
CA ALA A 33 -10.46 -2.07 -8.19
C ALA A 33 -10.42 -1.63 -6.72
N THR A 34 -11.12 -2.36 -5.84
CA THR A 34 -11.13 -2.12 -4.39
C THR A 34 -9.73 -2.32 -3.79
N TYR A 35 -8.99 -3.34 -4.23
CA TYR A 35 -7.61 -3.61 -3.81
C TYR A 35 -6.71 -2.40 -4.06
N HIS A 36 -6.78 -1.79 -5.25
CA HIS A 36 -6.00 -0.60 -5.57
C HIS A 36 -6.54 0.67 -4.91
N LEU A 37 -7.85 0.80 -4.75
CA LEU A 37 -8.47 1.93 -4.06
C LEU A 37 -8.02 2.02 -2.59
N VAL A 38 -7.87 0.90 -1.89
CA VAL A 38 -7.32 0.86 -0.53
C VAL A 38 -5.92 1.50 -0.48
N PHE A 39 -5.05 1.20 -1.48
CA PHE A 39 -3.75 1.84 -1.59
C PHE A 39 -3.90 3.35 -1.78
N VAL A 40 -4.73 3.78 -2.73
CA VAL A 40 -4.97 5.21 -3.04
C VAL A 40 -5.40 5.97 -1.79
N VAL A 41 -6.33 5.43 -1.00
CA VAL A 41 -6.84 6.09 0.21
C VAL A 41 -5.74 6.20 1.29
N LEU A 42 -5.10 5.08 1.64
CA LEU A 42 -4.13 5.06 2.74
C LEU A 42 -2.83 5.79 2.40
N ALA A 43 -2.27 5.55 1.22
CA ALA A 43 -1.09 6.27 0.75
C ALA A 43 -1.41 7.74 0.44
N GLY A 44 -2.59 8.05 -0.08
CA GLY A 44 -3.05 9.42 -0.29
C GLY A 44 -3.15 10.22 1.01
N ALA A 45 -3.69 9.63 2.07
CA ALA A 45 -3.71 10.25 3.40
C ALA A 45 -2.29 10.54 3.92
N LEU A 46 -1.34 9.63 3.69
CA LEU A 46 0.08 9.86 4.01
C LEU A 46 0.68 11.01 3.19
N VAL A 47 0.43 11.06 1.88
CA VAL A 47 0.90 12.15 1.01
C VAL A 47 0.42 13.49 1.55
N LEU A 48 -0.87 13.62 1.86
CA LEU A 48 -1.44 14.84 2.43
C LEU A 48 -0.80 15.20 3.78
N GLY A 49 -0.63 14.22 4.67
CA GLY A 49 0.04 14.41 5.96
C GLY A 49 1.49 14.88 5.83
N LEU A 50 2.25 14.26 4.91
CA LEU A 50 3.65 14.63 4.63
C LEU A 50 3.77 16.02 3.99
N LEU A 51 2.88 16.39 3.06
CA LEU A 51 2.86 17.72 2.47
C LEU A 51 2.51 18.79 3.51
N GLY A 52 1.53 18.52 4.37
CA GLY A 52 1.17 19.41 5.48
C GLY A 52 2.33 19.60 6.47
N ALA A 53 2.95 18.49 6.90
CA ALA A 53 4.11 18.50 7.78
C ALA A 53 5.30 19.24 7.14
N GLY A 54 5.66 18.89 5.90
CA GLY A 54 6.75 19.50 5.14
C GLY A 54 6.54 21.00 4.95
N GLY A 55 5.34 21.41 4.52
CA GLY A 55 4.95 22.81 4.40
C GLY A 55 5.06 23.57 5.72
N SER A 56 4.61 22.97 6.83
CA SER A 56 4.73 23.58 8.16
C SER A 56 6.20 23.79 8.58
N LEU A 57 7.07 22.80 8.34
CA LEU A 57 8.49 22.84 8.70
C LEU A 57 9.26 23.84 7.83
N LEU A 58 8.94 23.91 6.54
CA LEU A 58 9.50 24.90 5.62
C LEU A 58 9.04 26.33 5.98
N ARG A 59 7.77 26.52 6.34
CA ARG A 59 7.27 27.82 6.84
C ARG A 59 7.97 28.21 8.14
N ARG A 60 8.13 27.25 9.08
CA ARG A 60 8.83 27.47 10.35
C ARG A 60 10.29 27.87 10.12
N SER A 61 11.00 27.19 9.21
CA SER A 61 12.41 27.51 8.91
C SER A 61 12.58 28.90 8.28
N ARG A 62 11.61 29.35 7.47
CA ARG A 62 11.58 30.72 6.91
C ARG A 62 11.33 31.76 8.00
N ARG A 63 10.39 31.55 8.92
CA ARG A 63 10.12 32.47 10.04
C ARG A 63 11.33 32.66 10.96
N MET A 64 12.12 31.61 11.18
CA MET A 64 13.37 31.70 11.95
C MET A 64 14.45 32.58 11.29
N ARG A 65 14.29 32.94 10.00
CA ARG A 65 15.24 33.82 9.27
C ARG A 65 14.99 35.30 9.55
N THR A 66 13.75 35.69 9.87
CA THR A 66 13.31 37.10 9.93
C THR A 66 12.91 37.56 11.33
N GLY A 67 13.00 36.69 12.35
CA GLY A 67 12.60 37.00 13.72
C GLY A 67 13.66 37.77 14.52
N PRO A 68 13.26 38.67 15.43
CA PRO A 68 14.17 39.24 16.43
C PRO A 68 14.65 38.12 17.37
N GLY A 69 15.97 37.93 17.47
CA GLY A 69 16.57 36.80 18.20
C GLY A 69 16.81 35.58 17.30
N ALA A 70 17.69 35.72 16.30
CA ALA A 70 18.00 34.69 15.31
C ALA A 70 18.18 33.30 15.94
N ALA A 71 17.26 32.39 15.61
CA ALA A 71 17.32 31.00 16.09
C ALA A 71 18.64 30.33 15.64
N HIS A 72 19.11 29.36 16.42
CA HIS A 72 20.34 28.62 16.11
C HIS A 72 20.31 28.07 14.65
N PRO A 73 21.37 28.30 13.85
CA PRO A 73 21.45 27.86 12.46
C PRO A 73 21.19 26.35 12.27
N SER A 74 21.50 25.54 13.29
CA SER A 74 21.28 24.10 13.31
C SER A 74 19.79 23.71 13.26
N ALA A 75 18.95 24.30 14.11
CA ALA A 75 17.50 24.03 14.16
C ALA A 75 16.82 24.42 12.84
N ARG A 76 17.28 25.51 12.22
CA ARG A 76 16.83 25.95 10.89
C ARG A 76 17.18 24.92 9.81
N ARG A 77 18.45 24.50 9.75
CA ARG A 77 18.92 23.49 8.77
C ARG A 77 18.19 22.17 8.94
N THR A 78 17.98 21.70 10.18
CA THR A 78 17.22 20.47 10.46
C THR A 78 15.76 20.60 10.03
N SER A 79 15.08 21.70 10.36
CA SER A 79 13.68 21.91 9.95
C SER A 79 13.53 21.99 8.43
N PHE A 80 14.47 22.66 7.75
CA PHE A 80 14.47 22.75 6.29
C PHE A 80 14.72 21.39 5.63
N GLY A 81 15.75 20.66 6.07
CA GLY A 81 16.08 19.34 5.54
C GLY A 81 14.95 18.33 5.76
N LEU A 82 14.35 18.30 6.96
CA LEU A 82 13.19 17.46 7.24
C LEU A 82 11.98 17.85 6.39
N GLY A 83 11.75 19.17 6.22
CA GLY A 83 10.69 19.67 5.36
C GLY A 83 10.84 19.22 3.90
N LEU A 84 12.05 19.32 3.34
CA LEU A 84 12.36 18.80 2.01
C LEU A 84 12.21 17.28 1.94
N GLY A 85 12.67 16.55 2.95
CA GLY A 85 12.51 15.10 3.05
C GLY A 85 11.03 14.69 2.99
N CYS A 86 10.17 15.33 3.78
CA CYS A 86 8.73 15.08 3.74
C CYS A 86 8.13 15.32 2.35
N VAL A 87 8.48 16.44 1.70
CA VAL A 87 7.98 16.75 0.34
C VAL A 87 8.49 15.75 -0.69
N GLY A 88 9.76 15.38 -0.63
CA GLY A 88 10.33 14.37 -1.53
C GLY A 88 9.68 13.00 -1.36
N THR A 89 9.51 12.53 -0.13
CA THR A 89 8.80 11.27 0.15
C THR A 89 7.33 11.36 -0.29
N ALA A 90 6.65 12.48 -0.06
CA ALA A 90 5.28 12.68 -0.54
C ALA A 90 5.18 12.60 -2.07
N ALA A 91 6.13 13.18 -2.80
CA ALA A 91 6.15 13.11 -4.26
C ALA A 91 6.32 11.66 -4.76
N LEU A 92 7.20 10.86 -4.15
CA LEU A 92 7.35 9.44 -4.49
C LEU A 92 6.05 8.65 -4.27
N PHE A 93 5.40 8.84 -3.11
CA PHE A 93 4.12 8.18 -2.85
C PHE A 93 2.99 8.70 -3.75
N ALA A 94 3.01 9.97 -4.16
CA ALA A 94 2.02 10.52 -5.08
C ALA A 94 2.06 9.82 -6.45
N VAL A 95 3.25 9.45 -6.95
CA VAL A 95 3.38 8.63 -8.17
C VAL A 95 2.74 7.26 -7.98
N LEU A 96 2.99 6.59 -6.85
CA LEU A 96 2.37 5.30 -6.56
C LEU A 96 0.86 5.42 -6.43
N VAL A 97 0.36 6.46 -5.78
CA VAL A 97 -1.09 6.75 -5.67
C VAL A 97 -1.69 6.96 -7.06
N ALA A 98 -1.06 7.72 -7.94
CA ALA A 98 -1.55 7.94 -9.30
C ALA A 98 -1.61 6.64 -10.12
N ALA A 99 -0.58 5.80 -10.04
CA ALA A 99 -0.57 4.49 -10.72
C ALA A 99 -1.69 3.57 -10.19
N ASN A 100 -1.89 3.50 -8.87
CA ASN A 100 -2.95 2.70 -8.26
C ASN A 100 -4.34 3.28 -8.56
N ALA A 101 -4.49 4.61 -8.66
CA ALA A 101 -5.73 5.24 -9.07
C ALA A 101 -6.09 4.86 -10.51
N GLY A 102 -5.10 4.79 -11.41
CA GLY A 102 -5.28 4.26 -12.77
C GLY A 102 -5.88 2.85 -12.75
N ASN A 103 -5.30 1.92 -11.98
CA ASN A 103 -5.84 0.56 -11.85
C ASN A 103 -7.23 0.48 -11.19
N ALA A 104 -7.55 1.42 -10.29
CA ALA A 104 -8.88 1.48 -9.67
C ALA A 104 -9.95 2.04 -10.63
N LEU A 105 -9.57 2.97 -11.50
CA LEU A 105 -10.45 3.60 -12.49
C LEU A 105 -10.63 2.72 -13.75
N ASP A 106 -9.57 2.03 -14.18
CA ASP A 106 -9.59 1.04 -15.25
C ASP A 106 -9.04 -0.32 -14.75
N PRO A 107 -9.86 -1.07 -14.00
CA PRO A 107 -9.45 -2.36 -13.47
C PRO A 107 -9.24 -3.40 -14.58
N ARG A 108 -9.88 -3.28 -15.75
CA ARG A 108 -9.70 -4.25 -16.85
C ARG A 108 -8.30 -4.16 -17.42
N GLN A 109 -7.82 -2.96 -17.73
CA GLN A 109 -6.47 -2.77 -18.24
C GLN A 109 -5.42 -3.20 -17.20
N GLY A 110 -5.56 -2.74 -15.96
CA GLY A 110 -4.62 -3.07 -14.88
C GLY A 110 -4.57 -4.57 -14.59
N PHE A 111 -5.74 -5.21 -14.45
CA PHE A 111 -5.83 -6.64 -14.16
C PHE A 111 -5.30 -7.48 -15.33
N GLY A 112 -5.53 -7.07 -16.58
CA GLY A 112 -4.97 -7.73 -17.76
C GLY A 112 -3.44 -7.84 -17.74
N GLY A 113 -2.75 -6.78 -17.28
CA GLY A 113 -1.30 -6.83 -17.05
C GLY A 113 -0.89 -7.82 -15.96
N ALA A 114 -1.69 -7.90 -14.89
CA ALA A 114 -1.44 -8.79 -13.75
C ALA A 114 -1.70 -10.28 -14.03
N VAL A 115 -2.49 -10.63 -15.07
CA VAL A 115 -2.73 -12.04 -15.46
C VAL A 115 -1.42 -12.80 -15.72
N ALA A 116 -0.39 -12.12 -16.24
CA ALA A 116 0.92 -12.71 -16.46
C ALA A 116 1.64 -13.12 -15.16
N GLU A 117 1.31 -12.48 -14.03
CA GLU A 117 1.93 -12.72 -12.72
C GLU A 117 1.35 -13.94 -11.99
N ILE A 118 0.16 -14.43 -12.40
CA ILE A 118 -0.46 -15.63 -11.81
C ILE A 118 0.53 -16.78 -11.92
N ARG A 119 1.06 -17.29 -10.80
CA ARG A 119 2.13 -18.31 -10.89
C ARG A 119 1.59 -19.64 -11.43
N PRO A 120 2.42 -20.37 -12.20
CA PRO A 120 2.15 -21.76 -12.57
C PRO A 120 1.90 -22.64 -11.34
N SER A 121 1.11 -23.69 -11.51
CA SER A 121 0.75 -24.69 -10.53
C SER A 121 1.02 -26.09 -11.09
N VAL A 122 1.46 -26.98 -10.22
CA VAL A 122 1.71 -28.38 -10.62
C VAL A 122 0.43 -29.17 -10.40
N VAL A 123 0.03 -29.96 -11.39
CA VAL A 123 -1.15 -30.84 -11.30
C VAL A 123 -1.06 -31.71 -10.04
N GLY A 124 -2.17 -31.83 -9.32
CA GLY A 124 -2.24 -32.56 -8.04
C GLY A 124 -1.88 -31.72 -6.80
N THR A 125 -1.43 -30.47 -6.96
CA THR A 125 -1.22 -29.56 -5.82
C THR A 125 -2.52 -28.85 -5.41
N THR A 126 -2.57 -28.37 -4.16
CA THR A 126 -3.66 -27.51 -3.66
C THR A 126 -3.86 -26.29 -4.57
N ARG A 127 -2.77 -25.66 -5.02
CA ARG A 127 -2.79 -24.48 -5.90
C ARG A 127 -3.46 -24.77 -7.24
N ALA A 128 -3.11 -25.88 -7.90
CA ALA A 128 -3.72 -26.24 -9.19
C ALA A 128 -5.22 -26.42 -9.05
N ALA A 129 -5.62 -27.11 -7.99
CA ALA A 129 -7.01 -27.40 -7.74
C ALA A 129 -7.80 -26.14 -7.29
N GLU A 130 -7.15 -25.13 -6.70
CA GLU A 130 -7.71 -23.79 -6.48
C GLU A 130 -7.85 -23.00 -7.79
N GLN A 131 -6.82 -22.99 -8.65
CA GLN A 131 -6.87 -22.36 -9.97
C GLN A 131 -7.95 -22.98 -10.87
N ASP A 132 -8.13 -24.30 -10.83
CA ASP A 132 -9.21 -25.00 -11.54
C ASP A 132 -10.59 -24.56 -11.03
N ALA A 133 -10.74 -24.32 -9.73
CA ALA A 133 -11.99 -23.83 -9.16
C ALA A 133 -12.29 -22.38 -9.58
N PHE A 134 -11.27 -21.53 -9.65
CA PHE A 134 -11.39 -20.18 -10.23
C PHE A 134 -11.76 -20.24 -11.71
N ALA A 135 -11.09 -21.09 -12.49
CA ALA A 135 -11.38 -21.24 -13.92
C ALA A 135 -12.80 -21.78 -14.15
N GLY A 136 -13.25 -22.76 -13.38
CA GLY A 136 -14.63 -23.27 -13.43
C GLY A 136 -15.66 -22.20 -13.08
N TRP A 137 -15.40 -21.39 -12.06
CA TRP A 137 -16.24 -20.26 -11.69
C TRP A 137 -16.34 -19.22 -12.82
N LEU A 138 -15.20 -18.78 -13.35
CA LEU A 138 -15.14 -17.80 -14.44
C LEU A 138 -15.85 -18.30 -15.70
N ARG A 139 -15.68 -19.57 -16.08
CA ARG A 139 -16.40 -20.18 -17.21
C ARG A 139 -17.91 -20.22 -17.00
N SER A 140 -18.37 -20.41 -15.75
CA SER A 140 -19.80 -20.44 -15.45
C SER A 140 -20.49 -19.09 -15.63
N GLY A 141 -19.72 -17.99 -15.59
CA GLY A 141 -20.24 -16.62 -15.63
C GLY A 141 -21.04 -16.19 -14.40
N GLY A 142 -21.28 -17.10 -13.44
CA GLY A 142 -22.15 -16.86 -12.29
C GLY A 142 -21.52 -15.99 -11.21
N GLU A 143 -22.28 -15.07 -10.63
CA GLU A 143 -21.80 -14.16 -9.59
C GLU A 143 -21.42 -14.85 -8.26
N ARG A 144 -22.05 -15.99 -7.96
CA ARG A 144 -21.89 -16.70 -6.68
C ARG A 144 -20.58 -17.48 -6.64
N LEU A 145 -19.70 -17.12 -5.69
CA LEU A 145 -18.44 -17.82 -5.46
C LEU A 145 -18.67 -19.30 -5.09
N PRO A 146 -18.03 -20.27 -5.77
CA PRO A 146 -18.06 -21.67 -5.36
C PRO A 146 -17.49 -21.86 -3.96
N ALA A 147 -17.96 -22.89 -3.25
CA ALA A 147 -17.56 -23.16 -1.87
C ALA A 147 -16.03 -23.24 -1.71
N ARG A 148 -15.34 -23.83 -2.68
CA ARG A 148 -13.88 -23.91 -2.66
C ARG A 148 -13.20 -22.55 -2.75
N VAL A 149 -13.57 -21.71 -3.74
CA VAL A 149 -13.01 -20.36 -3.88
C VAL A 149 -13.27 -19.54 -2.63
N ARG A 150 -14.51 -19.60 -2.12
CA ARG A 150 -14.90 -18.91 -0.88
C ARG A 150 -14.03 -19.33 0.31
N GLY A 151 -13.80 -20.62 0.51
CA GLY A 151 -12.97 -21.11 1.62
C GLY A 151 -11.51 -20.65 1.54
N VAL A 152 -10.93 -20.51 0.34
CA VAL A 152 -9.56 -19.97 0.19
C VAL A 152 -9.54 -18.48 0.52
N VAL A 153 -10.52 -17.73 0.03
CA VAL A 153 -10.69 -16.29 0.28
C VAL A 153 -10.85 -16.03 1.78
N GLU A 154 -11.72 -16.80 2.47
CA GLU A 154 -11.94 -16.69 3.92
C GLU A 154 -10.65 -16.96 4.72
N ARG A 155 -9.88 -18.00 4.34
CA ARG A 155 -8.57 -18.27 4.96
C ARG A 155 -7.60 -17.10 4.80
N ARG A 156 -7.56 -16.48 3.61
CA ARG A 156 -6.72 -15.29 3.38
C ARG A 156 -7.16 -14.13 4.27
N VAL A 157 -8.45 -13.84 4.35
CA VAL A 157 -8.97 -12.76 5.21
C VAL A 157 -8.62 -13.01 6.67
N ALA A 158 -8.84 -14.24 7.17
CA ALA A 158 -8.50 -14.62 8.55
C ALA A 158 -7.00 -14.45 8.86
N TRP A 159 -6.13 -14.62 7.86
CA TRP A 159 -4.70 -14.40 8.00
C TRP A 159 -4.26 -12.94 7.89
N GLN A 160 -4.91 -12.16 7.01
CA GLN A 160 -4.51 -10.78 6.70
C GLN A 160 -5.11 -9.76 7.67
N ALA A 161 -6.36 -9.95 8.10
CA ALA A 161 -7.05 -8.98 8.94
C ALA A 161 -6.33 -8.72 10.29
N PRO A 162 -5.87 -9.74 11.05
CA PRO A 162 -5.12 -9.49 12.28
C PRO A 162 -3.81 -8.74 12.03
N LYS A 163 -3.14 -9.03 10.91
CA LYS A 163 -1.89 -8.34 10.55
C LYS A 163 -2.13 -6.88 10.19
N ALA A 164 -3.22 -6.59 9.48
CA ALA A 164 -3.59 -5.22 9.14
C ALA A 164 -3.82 -4.39 10.40
N VAL A 165 -4.58 -4.92 11.37
CA VAL A 165 -4.82 -4.26 12.66
C VAL A 165 -3.51 -4.09 13.44
N GLY A 166 -2.73 -5.16 13.59
CA GLY A 166 -1.46 -5.13 14.32
C GLY A 166 -0.47 -4.13 13.74
N SER A 167 -0.28 -4.14 12.41
CA SER A 167 0.64 -3.20 11.76
C SER A 167 0.14 -1.75 11.82
N ALA A 168 -1.18 -1.51 11.74
CA ALA A 168 -1.75 -0.17 11.85
C ALA A 168 -1.53 0.43 13.24
N LEU A 169 -1.72 -0.35 14.30
CA LEU A 169 -1.44 0.09 15.68
C LEU A 169 0.04 0.41 15.88
N LEU A 170 0.93 -0.49 15.44
CA LEU A 170 2.38 -0.27 15.50
C LEU A 170 2.81 0.94 14.69
N PHE A 171 2.22 1.14 13.51
CA PHE A 171 2.45 2.31 12.67
C PHE A 171 2.10 3.61 13.41
N GLY A 172 0.93 3.67 14.05
CA GLY A 172 0.51 4.83 14.85
C GLY A 172 1.50 5.16 15.98
N VAL A 173 1.94 4.15 16.73
CA VAL A 173 2.96 4.31 17.78
C VAL A 173 4.29 4.80 17.21
N SER A 174 4.74 4.21 16.09
CA SER A 174 5.98 4.58 15.43
C SER A 174 5.96 6.04 14.94
N VAL A 175 4.87 6.47 14.29
CA VAL A 175 4.69 7.87 13.84
C VAL A 175 4.74 8.83 15.03
N TRP A 176 4.05 8.51 16.13
CA TRP A 176 4.07 9.32 17.33
C TRP A 176 5.48 9.44 17.93
N LEU A 177 6.23 8.34 18.01
CA LEU A 177 7.63 8.34 18.45
C LEU A 177 8.50 9.19 17.54
N THR A 178 8.39 9.01 16.22
CA THR A 178 9.10 9.80 15.21
C THR A 178 8.85 11.29 15.39
N VAL A 179 7.58 11.70 15.52
CA VAL A 179 7.21 13.11 15.74
C VAL A 179 7.84 13.65 17.04
N ARG A 180 7.82 12.88 18.14
CA ARG A 180 8.45 13.31 19.40
C ARG A 180 9.96 13.45 19.30
N LEU A 181 10.63 12.51 18.65
CA LEU A 181 12.09 12.56 18.46
C LEU A 181 12.50 13.76 17.61
N TRP A 182 11.77 14.02 16.52
CA TRP A 182 12.03 15.19 15.67
C TRP A 182 11.73 16.51 16.39
N ARG A 183 10.66 16.59 17.18
CA ARG A 183 10.35 17.79 17.99
C ARG A 183 11.50 18.12 18.95
N ARG A 184 11.99 17.13 19.69
CA ARG A 184 13.14 17.28 20.61
C ARG A 184 14.43 17.69 19.90
N LEU A 185 14.63 17.29 18.64
CA LEU A 185 15.79 17.71 17.85
C LEU A 185 15.70 19.14 17.32
N ILE A 186 14.50 19.69 17.21
CA ILE A 186 14.25 21.04 16.71
C ILE A 186 14.17 22.05 17.87
N GLU A 187 13.80 21.60 19.08
CA GLU A 187 13.80 22.44 20.27
C GLU A 187 15.22 22.96 20.58
N PRO A 188 15.35 24.26 20.92
CA PRO A 188 16.64 24.88 21.23
C PRO A 188 17.13 24.43 22.61
N ASP A 189 17.71 23.23 22.67
CA ASP A 189 18.35 22.70 23.88
C ASP A 189 19.88 22.90 23.82
N ARG A 190 20.47 23.24 24.97
CA ARG A 190 21.89 23.64 25.10
C ARG A 190 22.84 22.43 25.22
N ALA A 191 22.33 21.25 25.52
CA ALA A 191 23.16 20.05 25.68
C ALA A 191 23.46 19.37 24.33
N LEU A 192 24.67 19.61 23.80
CA LEU A 192 25.19 18.97 22.57
C LEU A 192 25.38 17.45 22.72
N VAL A 193 25.48 16.95 23.95
CA VAL A 193 25.75 15.54 24.27
C VAL A 193 24.57 14.66 23.82
N GLY A 194 24.89 13.66 22.99
CA GLY A 194 23.91 12.69 22.49
C GLY A 194 23.11 13.13 21.26
N ARG A 195 23.39 14.30 20.64
CA ARG A 195 22.65 14.76 19.45
C ARG A 195 22.70 13.78 18.27
N ARG A 196 23.86 13.16 18.03
CA ARG A 196 24.02 12.13 16.96
C ARG A 196 23.12 10.92 17.22
N ALA A 197 23.12 10.40 18.44
CA ALA A 197 22.27 9.27 18.83
C ALA A 197 20.78 9.59 18.66
N ARG A 198 20.34 10.79 19.09
CA ARG A 198 18.95 11.26 18.89
C ARG A 198 18.59 11.39 17.41
N LEU A 199 19.50 11.90 16.58
CA LEU A 199 19.30 12.00 15.13
C LEU A 199 19.18 10.61 14.48
N SER A 200 20.09 9.70 14.81
CA SER A 200 20.03 8.31 14.32
C SER A 200 18.73 7.64 14.73
N ALA A 201 18.29 7.80 15.98
CA ALA A 201 17.01 7.27 16.44
C ALA A 201 15.82 7.88 15.68
N ALA A 202 15.82 9.19 15.43
CA ALA A 202 14.77 9.85 14.68
C ALA A 202 14.70 9.34 13.22
N VAL A 203 15.84 9.21 12.55
CA VAL A 203 15.93 8.67 11.18
C VAL A 203 15.48 7.21 11.13
N ALA A 204 15.97 6.37 12.04
CA ALA A 204 15.57 4.97 12.13
C ALA A 204 14.06 4.82 12.37
N SER A 205 13.48 5.64 13.25
CA SER A 205 12.04 5.64 13.50
C SER A 205 11.22 6.09 12.29
N SER A 206 11.72 7.06 11.50
CA SER A 206 11.08 7.45 10.23
C SER A 206 11.07 6.28 9.24
N GLY A 207 12.19 5.56 9.11
CA GLY A 207 12.29 4.37 8.25
C GLY A 207 11.34 3.26 8.70
N ALA A 208 11.31 2.96 10.00
CA ALA A 208 10.38 1.98 10.58
C ALA A 208 8.92 2.35 10.32
N SER A 209 8.57 3.64 10.42
CA SER A 209 7.22 4.14 10.13
C SER A 209 6.82 3.90 8.66
N LEU A 210 7.74 4.08 7.70
CA LEU A 210 7.48 3.80 6.29
C LEU A 210 7.26 2.31 6.01
N VAL A 211 8.06 1.44 6.64
CA VAL A 211 7.89 -0.03 6.53
C VAL A 211 6.55 -0.46 7.12
N LEU A 212 6.22 0.01 8.33
CA LEU A 212 4.94 -0.31 8.98
C LEU A 212 3.73 0.22 8.19
N MET A 213 3.89 1.37 7.52
CA MET A 213 2.87 1.85 6.59
C MET A 213 2.68 0.89 5.41
N ALA A 214 3.76 0.49 4.75
CA ALA A 214 3.69 -0.44 3.62
C ALA A 214 3.05 -1.78 4.02
N MET A 215 3.40 -2.30 5.20
CA MET A 215 2.76 -3.48 5.78
C MET A 215 1.26 -3.25 6.02
N THR A 216 0.89 -2.11 6.61
CA THR A 216 -0.51 -1.75 6.86
C THR A 216 -1.32 -1.72 5.57
N ILE A 217 -0.79 -1.09 4.53
CA ILE A 217 -1.44 -1.05 3.22
C ILE A 217 -1.60 -2.47 2.67
N GLY A 218 -0.51 -3.24 2.53
CA GLY A 218 -0.57 -4.57 1.92
C GLY A 218 -1.48 -5.55 2.65
N ASN A 219 -1.46 -5.54 3.99
CA ASN A 219 -2.34 -6.38 4.79
C ASN A 219 -3.81 -5.93 4.69
N THR A 220 -4.07 -4.61 4.67
CA THR A 220 -5.44 -4.07 4.51
C THR A 220 -6.00 -4.43 3.14
N GLN A 221 -5.20 -4.29 2.07
CA GLN A 221 -5.57 -4.70 0.74
C GLN A 221 -5.95 -6.19 0.70
N GLY A 222 -5.13 -7.05 1.30
CA GLY A 222 -5.38 -8.50 1.37
C GLY A 222 -6.58 -8.90 2.23
N ALA A 223 -7.03 -8.04 3.15
CA ALA A 223 -8.19 -8.28 4.01
C ALA A 223 -9.50 -7.72 3.42
N VAL A 224 -9.47 -6.54 2.79
CA VAL A 224 -10.64 -5.85 2.25
C VAL A 224 -11.00 -6.32 0.85
N ALA A 225 -10.00 -6.61 0.02
CA ALA A 225 -10.16 -7.08 -1.36
C ALA A 225 -9.38 -8.39 -1.58
N PRO A 226 -9.85 -9.48 -0.94
CA PRO A 226 -9.11 -10.72 -0.89
C PRO A 226 -9.20 -11.54 -2.18
N LEU A 227 -10.21 -11.35 -3.03
CA LEU A 227 -10.49 -12.26 -4.15
C LEU A 227 -9.41 -12.17 -5.24
N ALA A 228 -9.11 -10.98 -5.73
CA ALA A 228 -8.07 -10.75 -6.72
C ALA A 228 -6.68 -11.09 -6.15
N ALA A 229 -6.42 -10.72 -4.90
CA ALA A 229 -5.17 -11.02 -4.23
C ALA A 229 -4.97 -12.53 -3.99
N THR A 230 -6.06 -13.29 -3.77
CA THR A 230 -6.02 -14.77 -3.69
C THR A 230 -5.63 -15.37 -5.02
N LEU A 231 -6.24 -14.91 -6.11
CA LEU A 231 -5.97 -15.43 -7.45
C LEU A 231 -4.53 -15.13 -7.92
N LEU A 232 -4.07 -13.91 -7.71
CA LEU A 232 -2.74 -13.45 -8.17
C LEU A 232 -1.61 -14.00 -7.31
N TYR A 233 -1.78 -14.06 -5.99
CA TYR A 233 -0.70 -14.31 -5.03
C TYR A 233 -0.92 -15.46 -4.05
N GLY A 234 -2.08 -16.14 -4.12
CA GLY A 234 -2.31 -17.41 -3.42
C GLY A 234 -1.44 -18.52 -3.95
#